data_AF-A0A561F0F9-F1
#
_entry.id   AF-A0A561F0F9-F1
#
_cell.length_a   1.000
_cell.length_b   1.000
_cell.length_c   1.000
_cell.angle_alpha   90.00
_cell.angle_beta   90.00
_cell.angle_gamma   90.00
#
_symmetry.space_group_name_H-M   'P 1'
#
loop_
_entity.id
_entity.type
_entity.pdbx_description
1 polymer ?
#
loop_
_entity_poly.entity_id
_entity_poly.type
_entity_poly.pdbx_seq_one_letter_code
_entity_poly.pdbx_strand_id
1 'polypeptide(L)' 'MARRSGKCLDVSGNSTADGAKLIQWPCGSGLNQQFERRAA' A
#
# COMPACT_ATOMS: atom_id res chain seq x y z
N MET A 1 12.11 16.82 -3.81
CA MET A 1 10.70 16.64 -3.38
C MET A 1 10.17 15.38 -4.04
N ALA A 2 9.78 14.36 -3.28
CA ALA A 2 9.23 13.13 -3.86
C ALA A 2 7.96 13.46 -4.65
N ARG A 3 7.98 13.22 -5.96
CA ARG A 3 6.88 13.48 -6.89
C ARG A 3 5.72 12.55 -6.49
N ARG A 4 4.68 13.11 -5.87
CA ARG A 4 3.52 12.31 -5.44
C ARG A 4 2.77 11.90 -6.71
N SER A 5 2.79 10.61 -7.03
CA SER A 5 2.09 10.03 -8.19
C SER A 5 0.56 10.10 -8.09
N GLY A 6 0.02 10.64 -6.98
CA GLY A 6 -1.42 10.64 -6.68
C GLY A 6 -1.96 9.26 -6.28
N LYS A 7 -1.07 8.27 -6.09
CA LYS A 7 -1.39 6.87 -5.78
C LYS A 7 -1.04 6.53 -4.33
N CYS A 8 -1.74 5.55 -3.77
CA CYS A 8 -1.54 5.01 -2.43
C CYS A 8 -0.60 3.79 -2.46
N LEU A 9 0.05 3.50 -1.33
CA LEU A 9 0.74 2.23 -1.12
C LEU A 9 -0.30 1.11 -1.12
N ASP A 10 -0.04 0.02 -1.82
CA ASP A 10 -0.99 -1.07 -2.01
C ASP A 10 -0.28 -2.44 -2.01
N VAL A 11 -0.84 -3.43 -1.32
CA VAL A 11 -0.40 -4.83 -1.45
C VAL A 11 -1.01 -5.45 -2.70
N SER A 12 -0.15 -5.81 -3.66
CA SER A 12 -0.56 -6.31 -4.97
C SER A 12 -1.54 -7.49 -4.86
N GLY A 13 -2.71 -7.33 -5.47
CA GLY A 13 -3.75 -8.36 -5.50
C GLY A 13 -4.38 -8.67 -4.14
N ASN A 14 -4.25 -7.79 -3.14
CA ASN A 14 -4.70 -8.03 -1.77
C ASN A 14 -4.10 -9.32 -1.18
N SER A 15 -2.88 -9.67 -1.57
CA SER A 15 -2.20 -10.87 -1.10
C SER A 15 -1.89 -10.80 0.39
N THR A 16 -2.10 -11.91 1.10
CA THR A 16 -1.73 -12.08 2.51
C THR A 16 -0.48 -12.95 2.68
N ALA A 17 0.17 -13.35 1.58
CA ALA A 17 1.37 -14.17 1.61
C ALA A 17 2.59 -13.36 2.05
N ASP A 18 3.53 -14.02 2.74
CA ASP A 18 4.81 -13.42 3.07
C ASP A 18 5.57 -13.04 1.79
N GLY A 19 6.18 -11.85 1.80
CA GLY A 19 6.86 -11.30 0.63
C GLY A 19 5.93 -10.75 -0.46
N ALA A 20 4.65 -10.53 -0.15
CA ALA A 20 3.73 -9.86 -1.07
C ALA A 20 4.31 -8.53 -1.57
N LYS A 21 4.18 -8.29 -2.89
CA LYS A 21 4.75 -7.09 -3.52
C LYS A 21 3.95 -5.85 -3.15
N LEU A 22 4.65 -4.80 -2.74
CA LEU A 22 4.09 -3.47 -2.56
C LEU A 22 4.18 -2.67 -3.87
N ILE A 23 3.07 -2.04 -4.25
CA ILE A 23 2.95 -1.22 -5.47
C ILE A 23 2.34 0.15 -5.14
N GLN A 24 2.31 1.04 -6.13
CA GLN A 24 1.51 2.26 -6.08
C GLN A 24 0.27 2.09 -6.96
N TRP A 25 -0.91 2.20 -6.36
CA TRP A 25 -2.20 1.99 -7.02
C TRP A 25 -3.16 3.18 -6.75
N PRO A 26 -4.14 3.47 -7.63
CA PRO A 26 -5.19 4.42 -7.29
C PRO A 26 -5.75 4.17 -5.89
N CYS A 27 -5.86 5.26 -5.11
CA CYS A 27 -6.32 5.19 -3.74
C CYS A 27 -7.77 4.69 -3.70
N GLY A 28 -8.03 3.72 -2.82
CA GLY A 28 -9.36 3.16 -2.58
C GLY A 28 -9.58 2.92 -1.09
N SER A 29 -10.65 2.19 -0.75
CA SER A 29 -11.00 1.83 0.62
C SER A 29 -10.60 0.40 1.01
N GLY A 30 -9.92 -0.33 0.13
CA GLY A 30 -9.45 -1.70 0.40
C GLY A 30 -8.47 -1.75 1.57
N LEU A 31 -8.54 -2.83 2.36
CA LEU A 31 -7.65 -3.02 3.52
C LEU A 31 -6.17 -3.14 3.12
N ASN A 32 -5.88 -3.60 1.90
CA ASN A 32 -4.54 -3.63 1.33
C ASN A 32 -3.89 -2.26 1.11
N GLN A 33 -4.57 -1.16 1.44
CA GLN A 33 -4.05 0.21 1.37
C GLN A 33 -4.06 0.94 2.73
N GLN A 34 -4.42 0.26 3.82
CA GLN A 34 -4.57 0.86 5.15
C GLN A 34 -3.44 0.37 6.07
N PHE A 35 -2.47 1.26 6.33
CA PHE A 35 -1.30 0.92 7.14
C PHE A 35 -1.15 1.88 8.31
N GLU A 36 -0.98 1.32 9.49
CA GLU A 36 -0.57 2.06 10.67
C GLU A 36 0.89 1.79 10.95
N ARG A 37 1.68 2.86 11.09
CA ARG A 37 3.04 2.71 11.60
C ARG A 37 2.95 2.52 13.11
N ARG A 38 3.27 1.33 13.57
CA ARG A 38 3.52 1.13 15.00
C ARG A 38 4.87 1.73 15.36
N ALA A 39 4.91 2.50 16.45
CA ALA A 39 6.18 2.87 17.06
C ALA A 39 6.82 1.62 17.68
N ALA A 40 8.15 1.54 17.61
CA ALA A 40 8.93 0.48 18.23
C ALA A 40 8.94 0.62 19.75
#